data_AF-A0A820ZPN9-F1
#
_entry.id   AF-A0A820ZPN9-F1
#
_cell.length_a   1.000
_cell.length_b   1.000
_cell.length_c   1.000
_cell.angle_alpha   90.00
_cell.angle_beta   90.00
_cell.angle_gamma   90.00
#
_symmetry.space_group_name_H-M   'P 1'
#
loop_
_entity.id
_entity.type
_entity.pdbx_description
1 polymer ?
#
loop_
_entity_poly.entity_id
_entity_poly.type
_entity_poly.pdbx_seq_one_letter_code
_entity_poly.pdbx_strand_id
1 'polypeptide(L)'
;RKINVSICSTFPCLKPSSQYPSTTSLLSNLTDNNTRLYNLSNQLNFSVVDLPINNYHISPDGIHLDVQHQPLLFDFIQQHLIQLINKIHPPTHYQRSHEAKVRRNHK
;
A
#
# COMPACT_ATOMS: atom_id res chain seq x y z
N ARG A 1 -21.08 4.06 -9.85
CA ARG A 1 -19.82 4.50 -9.19
C ARG A 1 -18.87 3.30 -9.17
N LYS A 2 -17.65 3.43 -9.70
CA LYS A 2 -16.65 2.37 -9.62
C LYS A 2 -15.99 2.45 -8.24
N ILE A 3 -16.15 1.41 -7.42
CA ILE A 3 -15.52 1.33 -6.10
C ILE A 3 -14.12 0.76 -6.31
N ASN A 4 -13.09 1.47 -5.86
CA ASN A 4 -11.74 0.92 -5.79
C ASN A 4 -11.53 0.40 -4.37
N VAL A 5 -11.19 -0.88 -4.27
CA VAL A 5 -10.83 -1.52 -3.01
C VAL A 5 -9.31 -1.71 -3.00
N SER A 6 -8.70 -1.40 -1.86
CA SER A 6 -7.29 -1.66 -1.61
C SER A 6 -7.16 -2.61 -0.44
N ILE A 7 -6.40 -3.68 -0.59
CA ILE A 7 -6.07 -4.62 0.47
C ILE A 7 -4.69 -4.26 1.00
N CYS A 8 -4.60 -4.08 2.31
CA CYS A 8 -3.33 -3.87 2.99
C CYS A 8 -2.83 -5.20 3.58
N SER A 9 -1.57 -5.53 3.32
CA SER A 9 -0.92 -6.66 4.00
C SER A 9 -0.81 -6.41 5.50
N THR A 10 -0.87 -7.49 6.28
CA THR A 10 -0.56 -7.45 7.71
C THR A 10 0.94 -7.27 7.93
N PHE A 11 1.33 -6.45 8.90
CA PHE A 11 2.72 -6.27 9.31
C PHE A 11 3.09 -7.23 10.45
N PRO A 12 4.40 -7.40 10.77
CA PRO A 12 4.84 -8.37 11.76
C PRO A 12 4.19 -8.19 13.13
N CYS A 13 3.81 -9.31 13.74
CA CYS A 13 3.42 -9.41 15.14
C CYS A 13 4.39 -10.35 15.84
N LEU A 14 4.85 -9.96 17.03
CA LEU A 14 5.90 -10.61 17.79
C LEU A 14 5.41 -11.14 19.14
N LYS A 15 4.12 -11.00 19.46
CA LYS A 15 3.52 -11.49 20.70
C LYS A 15 2.77 -12.80 20.45
N PRO A 16 3.31 -13.96 20.90
CA PRO A 16 2.60 -15.24 20.82
C PRO A 16 1.27 -15.24 21.58
N SER A 17 0.40 -16.16 21.20
CA SER A 17 -0.89 -16.40 21.87
C SER A 17 -1.10 -17.89 22.09
N SER A 18 -2.17 -18.28 22.79
CA SER A 18 -2.52 -19.70 22.94
C SER A 18 -2.72 -20.41 21.60
N GLN A 19 -3.18 -19.69 20.57
CA GLN A 19 -3.37 -20.22 19.22
C GLN A 19 -2.05 -20.30 18.42
N TYR A 20 -1.13 -19.37 18.66
CA TYR A 20 0.18 -19.30 18.01
C TYR A 20 1.27 -19.24 19.08
N PRO A 21 1.69 -20.39 19.64
CA PRO A 21 2.50 -20.45 20.86
C PRO A 21 3.95 -20.00 20.66
N SER A 22 4.39 -19.81 19.42
CA SER A 22 5.73 -19.30 19.09
C SER A 22 5.67 -18.16 18.08
N THR A 23 6.67 -17.27 18.12
CA THR A 23 6.88 -16.23 17.11
C THR A 23 6.98 -16.83 15.70
N THR A 24 7.64 -17.99 15.56
CA THR A 24 7.72 -18.72 14.28
C THR A 24 6.34 -19.13 13.76
N SER A 25 5.49 -19.71 14.62
CA SER A 25 4.12 -20.09 14.21
C SER A 25 3.26 -18.89 13.86
N LEU A 26 3.45 -17.77 14.54
CA LEU A 26 2.75 -16.52 14.27
C LEU A 26 3.19 -15.91 12.93
N LEU A 27 4.50 -15.83 12.68
CA LEU A 27 5.06 -15.32 11.42
C LEU A 27 4.67 -16.19 10.22
N SER A 28 4.65 -17.52 10.39
CA SER A 28 4.13 -18.43 9.37
C SER A 28 2.67 -18.12 9.03
N ASN A 29 1.83 -17.92 10.06
CA ASN A 29 0.43 -17.59 9.86
C ASN A 29 0.23 -16.23 9.18
N LEU A 30 1.01 -15.22 9.55
CA LEU A 30 0.99 -13.90 8.90
C LEU A 30 1.39 -14.01 7.42
N THR A 31 2.43 -14.80 7.12
CA THR A 31 2.88 -15.05 5.74
C THR A 31 1.79 -15.73 4.91
N ASP A 32 1.13 -16.75 5.46
CA ASP A 32 0.04 -17.45 4.80
C ASP A 32 -1.15 -16.51 4.55
N ASN A 33 -1.51 -15.69 5.53
CA ASN A 33 -2.60 -14.72 5.41
C ASN A 33 -2.29 -13.65 4.35
N ASN A 34 -1.08 -13.08 4.37
CA ASN A 34 -0.67 -12.10 3.36
C ASN A 34 -0.68 -12.70 1.95
N THR A 35 -0.26 -13.96 1.80
CA THR A 35 -0.36 -14.69 0.52
C THR A 35 -1.81 -14.83 0.06
N ARG A 36 -2.73 -15.17 0.97
CA ARG A 36 -4.17 -15.28 0.66
C ARG A 36 -4.77 -13.93 0.29
N LEU A 37 -4.41 -12.87 1.00
CA LEU A 37 -4.85 -11.50 0.71
C LEU A 37 -4.37 -11.03 -0.67
N TYR A 38 -3.12 -11.33 -1.02
CA TYR A 38 -2.57 -11.04 -2.35
C TYR A 38 -3.28 -11.84 -3.47
N ASN A 39 -3.56 -13.13 -3.23
CA ASN A 39 -4.31 -13.92 -4.19
C ASN A 39 -5.75 -13.38 -4.37
N LEU A 40 -6.40 -12.98 -3.27
CA LEU A 40 -7.72 -12.36 -3.30
C LEU A 40 -7.71 -11.04 -4.08
N SER A 41 -6.70 -10.19 -3.88
CA SER A 41 -6.60 -8.93 -4.62
C SER A 41 -6.45 -9.16 -6.12
N ASN A 42 -5.67 -10.17 -6.53
CA ASN A 42 -5.53 -10.52 -7.94
C ASN A 42 -6.84 -11.04 -8.54
N GLN A 43 -7.55 -11.91 -7.80
CA GLN A 43 -8.83 -12.47 -8.24
C GLN A 43 -9.92 -11.42 -8.43
N LEU A 44 -9.97 -10.42 -7.52
CA LEU A 44 -11.00 -9.38 -7.53
C LEU A 44 -10.55 -8.07 -8.18
N ASN A 45 -9.34 -8.03 -8.73
CA ASN A 45 -8.71 -6.83 -9.31
C ASN A 45 -8.70 -5.64 -8.34
N PHE A 46 -8.39 -5.92 -7.07
CA PHE A 46 -8.15 -4.92 -6.04
C PHE A 46 -6.70 -4.47 -6.07
N SER A 47 -6.43 -3.25 -5.61
CA SER A 47 -5.05 -2.82 -5.42
C SER A 47 -4.49 -3.37 -4.11
N VAL A 48 -3.18 -3.53 -4.04
CA VAL A 48 -2.48 -4.01 -2.84
C VAL A 48 -1.62 -2.87 -2.30
N VAL A 49 -1.63 -2.72 -0.98
CA VAL A 49 -0.71 -1.86 -0.23
C VAL A 49 0.19 -2.77 0.59
N ASP A 50 1.47 -2.77 0.25
CA ASP A 50 2.50 -3.43 1.05
C ASP A 50 3.17 -2.39 1.94
N LEU A 51 2.97 -2.52 3.24
CA LEU A 51 3.52 -1.58 4.22
C LEU A 51 4.94 -2.02 4.58
N PRO A 52 5.97 -1.17 4.44
CA PRO A 52 7.35 -1.53 4.77
C PRO A 52 7.61 -1.48 6.28
N ILE A 53 6.76 -2.17 7.05
CA ILE A 53 6.87 -2.31 8.49
C ILE A 53 7.62 -3.60 8.79
N ASN A 54 8.75 -3.48 9.49
CA ASN A 54 9.55 -4.60 9.95
C ASN A 54 9.53 -4.64 11.49
N ASN A 55 10.24 -5.61 12.06
CA ASN A 55 10.28 -5.84 13.51
C ASN A 55 10.81 -4.64 14.31
N TYR A 56 11.65 -3.77 13.73
CA TYR A 56 12.18 -2.59 14.40
C TYR A 56 11.14 -1.49 14.60
N HIS A 57 10.06 -1.53 13.83
CA HIS A 57 8.99 -0.54 13.93
C HIS A 57 7.90 -0.93 14.94
N ILE A 58 7.95 -2.15 15.48
CA ILE A 58 6.94 -2.68 16.40
C ILE A 58 7.25 -2.19 17.82
N SER A 59 6.21 -1.77 18.54
CA SER A 59 6.31 -1.31 19.91
C SER A 59 6.72 -2.45 20.85
N PRO A 60 7.16 -2.14 22.09
CA PRO A 60 7.55 -3.15 23.07
C PRO A 60 6.46 -4.18 23.41
N ASP A 61 5.19 -3.89 23.12
CA ASP A 61 4.10 -4.85 23.32
C ASP A 61 4.07 -5.98 22.29
N GLY A 62 4.88 -5.88 21.23
CA GLY A 62 5.02 -6.88 20.18
C GLY A 62 3.79 -7.00 19.28
N ILE A 63 2.85 -6.07 19.31
CA ILE A 63 1.63 -6.11 18.49
C ILE A 63 1.48 -4.83 17.68
N HIS A 64 1.59 -3.67 18.33
CA HIS A 64 1.30 -2.38 17.70
C HIS A 64 2.55 -1.80 17.06
N LEU A 65 2.35 -0.96 16.06
CA LEU A 65 3.41 -0.08 15.57
C LEU A 65 3.79 0.92 16.66
N ASP A 66 5.09 1.13 16.85
CA ASP A 66 5.58 2.20 17.72
C ASP A 66 5.07 3.57 17.23
N VAL A 67 4.67 4.42 18.17
CA VAL A 67 4.14 5.75 17.93
C VAL A 67 5.07 6.58 17.05
N GLN A 68 6.40 6.47 17.27
CA GLN A 68 7.39 7.20 16.48
C GLN A 68 7.39 6.84 14.98
N HIS A 69 6.87 5.66 14.63
CA HIS A 69 6.83 5.16 13.25
C HIS A 69 5.45 5.31 12.60
N GLN A 70 4.43 5.78 13.31
CA GLN A 70 3.10 6.04 12.73
C GLN A 70 3.11 6.96 11.50
N PRO A 71 3.94 8.03 11.44
CA PRO A 71 4.04 8.85 10.24
C PRO A 71 4.40 8.07 8.97
N LEU A 72 5.17 6.97 9.09
CA LEU A 72 5.52 6.13 7.94
C LEU A 72 4.27 5.50 7.31
N LEU A 73 3.32 5.00 8.12
CA LEU A 73 2.07 4.45 7.58
C LEU A 73 1.28 5.51 6.82
N PHE A 74 1.20 6.71 7.37
CA PHE A 74 0.48 7.82 6.75
C PHE A 74 1.07 8.15 5.38
N ASP A 75 2.39 8.32 5.31
CA ASP A 75 3.09 8.66 4.07
C ASP A 75 2.90 7.58 3.00
N PHE A 76 3.02 6.30 3.37
CA PHE A 76 2.82 5.17 2.44
C PHE A 76 1.39 5.09 1.92
N ILE A 77 0.39 5.23 2.79
CA ILE A 77 -1.02 5.22 2.39
C ILE A 77 -1.31 6.42 1.48
N GLN A 78 -0.83 7.61 1.83
CA GLN A 78 -1.01 8.82 1.02
C GLN A 78 -0.39 8.65 -0.36
N GLN A 79 0.85 8.17 -0.44
CA GLN A 79 1.52 7.93 -1.72
C GLN A 79 0.78 6.90 -2.58
N HIS A 80 0.30 5.81 -1.97
CA HIS A 80 -0.50 4.80 -2.68
C HIS A 80 -1.78 5.40 -3.26
N LEU A 81 -2.51 6.20 -2.47
CA LEU A 81 -3.73 6.86 -2.93
C LEU A 81 -3.44 7.85 -4.07
N ILE A 82 -2.36 8.63 -3.99
CA ILE A 82 -1.93 9.52 -5.08
C ILE A 82 -1.66 8.71 -6.36
N GLN A 83 -0.95 7.58 -6.25
CA GLN A 83 -0.68 6.71 -7.40
C GLN A 83 -1.97 6.13 -8.00
N LEU A 84 -2.94 5.71 -7.17
CA LEU A 84 -4.23 5.23 -7.64
C LEU A 84 -5.01 6.33 -8.37
N ILE A 85 -5.04 7.55 -7.83
CA ILE A 85 -5.71 8.69 -8.46
C ILE A 85 -5.07 8.98 -9.82
N ASN A 86 -3.74 9.02 -9.89
CA ASN A 86 -2.99 9.28 -11.13
C ASN A 86 -3.16 8.16 -12.17
N LYS A 87 -3.43 6.92 -11.76
CA LYS A 87 -3.76 5.84 -12.71
C LYS A 87 -5.14 6.02 -13.34
N ILE A 88 -6.12 6.55 -12.58
CA ILE A 88 -7.49 6.77 -13.06
C ILE A 88 -7.57 8.05 -13.90
N HIS A 89 -6.87 9.10 -13.45
CA HIS A 89 -6.78 10.39 -14.11
C HIS A 89 -5.29 10.68 -14.35
N PRO A 90 -4.68 10.08 -15.39
CA PRO A 90 -3.32 10.43 -15.74
C PRO A 90 -3.27 11.95 -15.94
N PRO A 91 -2.25 12.63 -15.38
CA PRO A 91 -2.10 14.07 -15.57
C PRO A 91 -2.14 14.31 -17.07
N THR A 92 -3.13 15.10 -17.50
CA THR A 92 -3.29 15.46 -18.90
C THR A 92 -2.14 16.40 -19.25
N HIS A 93 -1.01 15.84 -19.65
CA HIS A 93 0.03 16.56 -20.36
C HIS A 93 -0.51 16.90 -21.76
N TYR A 94 -1.51 17.77 -21.85
CA TYR A 94 -1.78 18.50 -23.07
C TYR A 94 -0.68 19.55 -23.24
N GLN A 95 0.56 19.10 -23.48
CA GLN A 95 1.47 19.95 -24.22
C GLN A 95 0.94 19.98 -25.65
N ARG A 96 0.49 21.18 -26.08
CA ARG A 96 0.24 21.43 -27.50
C ARG A 96 1.45 20.95 -28.28
N SER A 97 1.22 20.18 -29.34
CA SER A 97 2.29 19.79 -30.25
C SER A 97 3.05 21.04 -30.71
N HIS A 98 4.34 20.88 -31.02
CA HIS A 98 5.17 21.97 -31.51
C HIS A 98 4.48 22.71 -32.67
N GLU A 99 3.85 21.98 -33.59
CA GLU A 99 3.08 22.51 -34.71
C GLU A 99 1.89 23.39 -34.29
N ALA A 100 1.15 23.00 -33.24
CA ALA A 100 0.04 23.80 -32.71
C ALA A 100 0.52 25.07 -31.99
N LYS A 101 1.74 25.07 -31.43
CA LYS A 101 2.37 26.28 -30.88
C LYS A 101 2.87 27.20 -31.99
N VAL A 102 3.54 26.65 -33.01
CA VAL A 102 4.05 27.39 -34.18
C VAL A 102 2.92 28.07 -34.94
N ARG A 103 1.80 27.37 -35.22
CA ARG A 103 0.63 27.97 -35.91
C ARG A 103 -0.01 29.12 -35.14
N ARG A 104 0.07 29.13 -33.81
CA ARG A 104 -0.45 30.23 -32.98
C ARG A 104 0.49 31.44 -32.99
N ASN A 105 1.79 31.23 -32.96
CA ASN A 105 2.79 32.30 -32.91
C ASN A 105 3.07 32.93 -34.28
N HIS A 106 2.54 32.35 -35.36
CA HIS A 106 2.60 32.90 -36.73
C HIS A 106 1.30 33.61 -37.16
N LYS A 107 0.40 33.94 -36.23
CA LYS A 107 -0.67 34.93 -36.44
C LYS A 107 -0.28 36.25 -35.79
#